data_AF-A0AAU5BHQ4-F1
#
_entry.id   AF-A0AAU5BHQ4-F1
#
_cell.length_a   1.000
_cell.length_b   1.000
_cell.length_c   1.000
_cell.angle_alpha   90.00
_cell.angle_beta   90.00
_cell.angle_gamma   90.00
#
_symmetry.space_group_name_H-M   'P 1'
#
loop_
_entity.id
_entity.type
_entity.pdbx_description
1 polymer ?
#
loop_
_entity_poly.entity_id
_entity_poly.type
_entity_poly.pdbx_seq_one_letter_code
_entity_poly.pdbx_strand_id
1 'polypeptide(L)' 'MTVRNLPPVSELTEQQQRGWSCVWCAAPLSTGTALNLGEQRHQPASGAPYWWFPRACPDARACTKREGLGDRR' A
#
# COMPACT_ATOMS: atom_id res chain seq x y z
N MET A 1 -9.01 -15.23 6.59
CA MET A 1 -8.50 -13.89 6.24
C MET A 1 -8.71 -13.70 4.75
N THR A 2 -9.55 -12.77 4.32
CA THR A 2 -9.69 -12.46 2.89
C THR A 2 -8.41 -11.76 2.44
N VAL A 3 -7.60 -12.42 1.63
CA VAL A 3 -6.38 -11.83 1.07
C VAL A 3 -6.80 -10.79 0.04
N ARG A 4 -6.65 -9.52 0.40
CA ARG A 4 -6.88 -8.40 -0.51
C ARG A 4 -5.65 -8.25 -1.40
N ASN A 5 -5.84 -8.28 -2.72
CA ASN A 5 -4.74 -8.10 -3.66
C ASN A 5 -4.05 -6.74 -3.47
N LEU A 6 -2.73 -6.74 -3.57
CA LEU A 6 -1.94 -5.52 -3.57
C LEU A 6 -2.14 -4.78 -4.90
N PRO A 7 -2.24 -3.44 -4.89
CA PRO A 7 -2.20 -2.66 -6.12
C PRO A 7 -0.85 -2.84 -6.83
N PRO A 8 -0.79 -2.66 -8.16
CA PRO A 8 0.47 -2.63 -8.88
C PRO A 8 1.39 -1.55 -8.31
N VAL A 9 2.62 -1.93 -7.93
CA VAL A 9 3.58 -0.98 -7.31
C VAL A 9 3.90 0.21 -8.22
N SER A 10 3.79 0.03 -9.54
CA SER A 10 3.97 1.08 -10.55
C SER A 10 2.89 2.17 -10.52
N GLU A 11 1.73 1.89 -9.92
CA GLU A 11 0.63 2.83 -9.76
C GLU A 11 0.64 3.52 -8.38
N LEU A 12 1.56 3.12 -7.51
CA LEU A 12 1.68 3.65 -6.16
C LEU A 12 2.58 4.88 -6.12
N THR A 13 2.18 5.86 -5.31
CA THR A 13 3.06 6.97 -4.94
C THR A 13 4.28 6.46 -4.18
N GLU A 14 5.38 7.22 -4.21
CA GLU A 14 6.59 6.91 -3.44
C GLU A 14 6.29 6.72 -1.94
N GLN A 15 5.36 7.52 -1.39
CA GLN A 15 4.94 7.40 0.01
C GLN A 15 4.27 6.06 0.30
N GLN A 16 3.46 5.52 -0.62
CA GLN A 16 2.86 4.20 -0.48
C GLN A 16 3.90 3.08 -0.64
N GLN A 17 4.82 3.21 -1.61
CA GLN A 17 5.88 2.21 -1.83
C GLN A 17 6.83 2.09 -0.63
N ARG A 18 7.18 3.23 0.00
CA ARG A 18 7.99 3.29 1.24
C ARG A 18 7.18 2.92 2.50
N GLY A 19 5.88 2.65 2.35
CA GLY A 19 4.97 2.33 3.44
C GLY A 19 4.66 3.51 4.36
N TRP A 20 4.98 4.75 4.03
CA TRP A 20 4.59 5.93 4.82
C TRP A 20 3.08 6.19 4.76
N SER A 21 2.45 5.77 3.66
CA SER A 21 1.01 5.81 3.46
C SER A 21 0.45 4.41 3.24
N CYS A 22 -0.83 4.23 3.57
CA CYS A 22 -1.56 3.01 3.33
C CYS A 22 -1.54 2.67 1.85
N VAL A 23 -1.14 1.44 1.52
CA VAL A 23 -1.02 0.96 0.14
C VAL A 23 -2.32 1.13 -0.66
N TRP A 24 -3.48 1.05 -0.01
CA TRP A 24 -4.79 1.19 -0.68
C TRP A 24 -5.35 2.61 -0.62
N CYS A 25 -5.56 3.18 0.58
CA CYS A 25 -6.27 4.46 0.71
C CYS A 25 -5.38 5.70 0.76
N ALA A 26 -4.06 5.55 0.58
CA ALA A 26 -3.04 6.61 0.65
C ALA A 26 -2.98 7.44 1.94
N ALA A 27 -3.80 7.13 2.95
CA ALA A 27 -3.78 7.81 4.24
C ALA A 27 -2.42 7.64 4.95
N PRO A 28 -1.89 8.68 5.62
CA PRO A 28 -0.65 8.59 6.38
C PRO A 28 -0.73 7.50 7.46
N LEU A 29 0.36 6.77 7.63
CA LEU A 29 0.47 5.70 8.62
C LEU A 29 1.36 6.14 9.79
N SER A 30 0.89 5.92 11.02
CA SER A 30 1.74 6.11 12.20
C SER A 30 2.64 4.91 12.42
N THR A 31 3.85 5.18 12.92
CA THR A 31 4.79 4.15 13.36
C THR A 31 4.17 3.35 14.50
N GLY A 32 4.04 2.02 14.32
CA GLY A 32 3.56 1.09 15.36
C GLY A 32 2.13 0.58 15.21
N THR A 33 1.25 1.26 14.45
CA THR A 33 -0.14 0.80 14.23
C THR A 33 -0.40 0.24 12.84
N ALA A 34 0.48 0.56 11.88
CA ALA A 34 0.39 0.07 10.52
C ALA A 34 0.56 -1.46 10.47
N LEU A 35 -0.29 -2.11 9.68
CA LEU A 35 -0.12 -3.53 9.36
C LEU A 35 0.98 -3.68 8.32
N ASN A 36 1.98 -4.50 8.61
CA ASN A 36 2.97 -4.92 7.63
C ASN A 36 2.39 -6.08 6.81
N LEU A 37 2.41 -5.95 5.48
CA LEU A 37 1.86 -6.97 4.57
C LEU A 37 2.93 -7.96 4.06
N GLY A 38 4.08 -7.99 4.74
CA GLY A 38 5.23 -8.80 4.38
C GLY A 38 6.05 -8.19 3.24
N GLU A 39 7.13 -8.89 2.92
CA GLU A 39 7.99 -8.54 1.79
C GLU A 39 7.30 -8.88 0.46
N GLN A 40 7.53 -8.02 -0.53
CA GLN A 40 7.02 -8.16 -1.88
C GLN A 40 8.15 -7.91 -2.86
N ARG A 41 8.14 -8.64 -3.98
CA ARG A 41 9.12 -8.47 -5.05
C ARG A 41 8.49 -7.80 -6.25
N HIS A 42 9.16 -6.80 -6.81
CA HIS A 42 8.79 -6.22 -8.09
C HIS A 42 9.91 -6.37 -9.10
N GLN A 43 9.53 -6.73 -10.33
CA GLN A 43 10.38 -6.80 -11.50
C GLN A 43 9.89 -5.73 -12.49
N PRO A 44 10.55 -4.57 -12.56
CA PRO A 44 10.19 -3.56 -13.56
C PRO A 44 10.57 -4.03 -14.97
N ALA A 45 9.91 -3.47 -15.99
CA ALA A 45 10.22 -3.77 -17.39
C ALA A 45 11.63 -3.33 -17.79
N SER A 46 12.18 -2.31 -17.12
CA SER A 46 13.55 -1.86 -17.24
C SER A 46 14.15 -1.62 -15.85
N GLY A 47 15.44 -1.91 -15.70
CA GLY A 47 16.16 -1.77 -14.43
C GLY A 47 16.21 -3.06 -13.61
N ALA A 48 16.63 -2.92 -12.35
CA ALA A 48 16.86 -4.05 -11.46
C ALA A 48 15.60 -4.44 -10.67
N PRO A 49 15.39 -5.75 -10.39
CA PRO A 49 14.41 -6.20 -9.42
C PRO A 49 14.64 -5.52 -8.06
N TYR A 50 13.57 -5.21 -7.36
CA TYR A 50 13.66 -4.69 -5.99
C TYR A 50 12.60 -5.30 -5.08
N TRP A 51 12.92 -5.25 -3.79
CA TRP A 51 12.02 -5.65 -2.72
C TRP A 51 11.35 -4.42 -2.13
N TRP A 52 10.11 -4.57 -1.72
CA TRP A 52 9.35 -3.52 -1.04
C TRP A 52 8.45 -4.13 0.03
N PHE A 53 8.07 -3.32 1.00
CA PHE A 53 7.38 -3.76 2.23
C PHE A 53 6.09 -2.94 2.41
N PRO A 54 5.02 -3.28 1.68
CA PRO A 54 3.77 -2.53 1.76
C PRO A 54 3.20 -2.54 3.16
N ARG A 55 2.66 -1.39 3.56
CA ARG A 55 1.96 -1.22 4.82
C ARG A 55 0.53 -0.77 4.60
N ALA A 56 -0.35 -1.15 5.53
CA ALA A 56 -1.77 -0.85 5.47
C ALA A 56 -2.31 -0.32 6.79
N CYS A 57 -3.51 0.27 6.71
CA CYS A 57 -4.26 0.65 7.89
C CYS A 57 -4.69 -0.57 8.70
N PRO A 58 -4.69 -0.49 10.05
CA PRO A 58 -5.20 -1.55 10.90
C PRO A 58 -6.72 -1.74 10.79
N ASP A 59 -7.48 -0.67 10.55
CA ASP A 59 -8.92 -0.75 10.31
C ASP A 59 -9.21 -0.90 8.80
N ALA A 60 -9.54 -2.13 8.39
CA ALA A 60 -9.91 -2.46 7.02
C ALA A 60 -11.19 -1.75 6.56
N ARG A 61 -12.20 -1.61 7.42
CA ARG A 61 -13.50 -1.01 7.06
C ARG A 61 -13.34 0.49 6.81
N ALA A 62 -12.60 1.19 7.67
CA ALA A 62 -12.30 2.60 7.46
C ALA A 62 -11.41 2.81 6.22
N CYS A 63 -10.47 1.90 5.96
CA CYS A 63 -9.63 1.94 4.77
C CYS A 63 -10.45 1.87 3.48
N THR A 64 -11.34 0.88 3.34
CA THR A 64 -12.20 0.74 2.16
C THR A 64 -13.08 1.96 1.93
N LYS A 65 -13.62 2.57 3.00
CA LYS A 65 -14.39 3.82 2.88
C LYS A 65 -13.56 4.96 2.29
N ARG A 66 -12.31 5.15 2.74
CA ARG A 66 -11.44 6.24 2.25
C ARG A 66 -11.02 6.04 0.81
N GLU A 67 -10.73 4.81 0.43
CA GLU A 67 -10.32 4.48 -0.93
C GLU A 67 -11.42 4.79 -1.96
N GLY A 68 -12.66 4.38 -1.69
CA GLY A 68 -13.80 4.73 -2.55
C GLY A 68 -14.14 6.24 -2.56
N LEU A 69 -13.63 7.01 -1.60
CA LEU A 69 -13.74 8.46 -1.59
C LEU A 69 -12.59 9.15 -2.35
N GLY A 70 -11.42 8.51 -2.43
CA GLY A 70 -10.18 9.04 -3.01
C GLY A 70 -10.07 8.90 -4.53
N ASP A 71 -10.82 7.99 -5.13
CA ASP A 71 -10.88 7.74 -6.60
C ASP A 71 -11.67 8.81 -7.40
N ARG A 72 -11.82 10.01 -6.83
CA ARG A 72 -12.54 11.15 -7.45
C ARG A 72 -11.65 12.38 -7.65
N ARG A 73 -10.33 12.21 -7.75
CA ARG A 73 -9.39 13.33 -7.83
C ARG A 73 -8.44 13.22 -9.00
#